data_AF-A0A7C8LUF0-F1
#
_entry.id   AF-A0A7C8LUF0-F1
#
_cell.length_a   1.000
_cell.length_b   1.000
_cell.length_c   1.000
_cell.angle_alpha   90.00
_cell.angle_beta   90.00
_cell.angle_gamma   90.00
#
_symmetry.space_group_name_H-M   'P 1'
#
loop_
_entity.id
_entity.type
_entity.pdbx_description
1 polymer ?
#
loop_
_entity_poly.entity_id
_entity_poly.type
_entity_poly.pdbx_seq_one_letter_code
_entity_poly.pdbx_strand_id
1 'polypeptide(L)'
;MQQIKLFQYATQDEQVAKLAGVMPQVRANMNSVMKERPNLSRDQLADELTEISRAAGILLSTRNAKCVSRAMLDKWLQPAAREHPPPILAVVAFCMATGDISPLLPILQAVGCEIMSEEDKKLRDYAQAVLSERDAKKRKKQLEAQL
;
A
#
# COMPACT_ATOMS: atom_id res chain seq x y z
N MET A 1 -6.90 -32.06 0.06
CA MET A 1 -6.84 -30.62 -0.27
C MET A 1 -6.79 -29.84 1.02
N GLN A 2 -5.63 -29.28 1.39
CA GLN A 2 -5.55 -28.36 2.53
C GLN A 2 -6.18 -27.04 2.09
N GLN A 3 -7.22 -26.61 2.78
CA GLN A 3 -7.81 -25.29 2.59
C GLN A 3 -6.75 -24.27 2.97
N ILE A 4 -6.11 -23.66 1.97
CA ILE A 4 -5.22 -22.52 2.18
C ILE A 4 -6.12 -21.43 2.75
N LYS A 5 -6.03 -21.18 4.07
CA LYS A 5 -6.63 -19.99 4.67
C LYS A 5 -5.89 -18.82 4.02
N LEU A 6 -6.52 -18.20 3.03
CA LEU A 6 -5.94 -17.11 2.24
C LEU A 6 -5.63 -15.88 3.11
N PHE A 7 -6.14 -15.84 4.35
CA PHE A 7 -5.94 -14.75 5.30
C PHE A 7 -5.59 -15.26 6.70
N GLN A 8 -4.67 -14.56 7.36
CA GLN A 8 -4.02 -14.92 8.63
C GLN A 8 -4.91 -14.72 9.88
N TYR A 9 -6.23 -14.55 9.75
CA TYR A 9 -7.07 -14.18 10.89
C TYR A 9 -7.55 -15.40 11.68
N ALA A 10 -7.46 -15.31 13.01
CA ALA A 10 -7.88 -16.37 13.92
C ALA A 10 -9.40 -16.36 14.15
N THR A 11 -10.02 -15.18 14.16
CA THR A 11 -11.47 -14.99 14.42
C THR A 11 -12.10 -13.95 13.51
N GLN A 12 -13.44 -13.98 13.39
CA GLN A 12 -14.21 -12.97 12.66
C GLN A 12 -14.11 -11.59 13.34
N ASP A 13 -14.06 -11.54 14.67
CA ASP A 13 -13.90 -10.28 15.41
C ASP A 13 -12.57 -9.59 15.09
N GLU A 14 -11.50 -10.38 14.91
CA GLU A 14 -10.19 -9.86 14.49
C GLU A 14 -10.26 -9.26 13.07
N GLN A 15 -11.01 -9.89 12.16
CA GLN A 15 -11.23 -9.39 10.80
C GLN A 15 -11.98 -8.05 10.81
N VAL A 16 -13.07 -7.98 11.58
CA VAL A 16 -13.88 -6.77 11.71
C VAL A 16 -13.08 -5.63 12.33
N ALA A 17 -12.33 -5.90 13.40
CA ALA A 17 -11.48 -4.91 14.06
C ALA A 17 -10.39 -4.37 13.11
N LYS A 18 -9.71 -5.24 12.37
CA LYS A 18 -8.70 -4.83 11.39
C LYS A 18 -9.31 -3.99 10.28
N LEU A 19 -10.41 -4.45 9.68
CA LEU A 19 -11.10 -3.71 8.61
C LEU A 19 -11.57 -2.33 9.08
N ALA A 20 -12.17 -2.24 10.28
CA ALA A 20 -12.63 -0.99 10.87
C ALA A 20 -11.47 0.00 11.12
N GLY A 21 -10.26 -0.51 11.37
CA GLY A 21 -9.06 0.28 11.60
C GLY A 21 -8.38 0.81 10.33
N VAL A 22 -8.61 0.21 9.15
CA VAL A 22 -7.88 0.55 7.92
C VAL A 22 -8.04 2.02 7.56
N MET A 23 -9.27 2.48 7.36
CA MET A 23 -9.51 3.83 6.84
C MET A 23 -9.04 4.94 7.81
N PRO A 24 -9.28 4.86 9.13
CA PRO A 24 -8.70 5.80 10.08
C PRO A 24 -7.16 5.85 10.02
N GLN A 25 -6.49 4.71 9.88
CA GLN A 25 -5.03 4.63 9.78
C GLN A 25 -4.51 5.22 8.46
N VAL A 26 -5.16 4.94 7.32
CA VAL A 26 -4.82 5.55 6.02
C VAL A 26 -4.85 7.07 6.13
N ARG A 27 -5.95 7.61 6.66
CA ARG A 27 -6.15 9.06 6.83
C ARG A 27 -5.16 9.67 7.80
N ALA A 28 -4.84 8.98 8.90
CA ALA A 28 -3.81 9.39 9.85
C ALA A 28 -2.44 9.46 9.19
N ASN A 29 -2.05 8.46 8.41
CA ASN A 29 -0.78 8.45 7.69
C ASN A 29 -0.72 9.58 6.66
N MET A 30 -1.78 9.79 5.86
CA MET A 30 -1.84 10.95 4.94
C MET A 30 -1.70 12.29 5.70
N ASN A 31 -2.34 12.41 6.87
CA ASN A 31 -2.24 13.61 7.71
C ASN A 31 -0.81 13.83 8.23
N SER A 32 -0.13 12.77 8.68
CA SER A 32 1.26 12.81 9.13
C SER A 32 2.20 13.23 8.01
N VAL A 33 2.06 12.65 6.80
CA VAL A 33 2.86 13.04 5.62
C VAL A 33 2.74 14.55 5.35
N MET A 34 1.54 15.12 5.48
CA MET A 34 1.34 16.57 5.32
C MET A 34 1.97 17.40 6.45
N LYS A 35 1.97 16.89 7.68
CA LYS A 35 2.60 17.58 8.82
C LYS A 35 4.13 17.58 8.73
N GLU A 36 4.71 16.51 8.22
CA GLU A 36 6.16 16.36 8.05
C GLU A 36 6.71 17.20 6.90
N ARG A 37 5.83 17.77 6.06
CA ARG A 37 6.18 18.60 4.91
C ARG A 37 5.59 20.01 5.04
N PRO A 38 6.12 20.84 5.95
CA PRO A 38 5.57 22.18 6.22
C PRO A 38 5.58 23.11 5.00
N ASN A 39 6.44 22.84 4.02
CA ASN A 39 6.56 23.64 2.79
C ASN A 39 5.56 23.23 1.69
N LEU A 40 4.81 22.13 1.87
CA LEU A 40 3.79 21.68 0.92
C LEU A 40 2.41 22.11 1.43
N SER A 41 1.82 23.11 0.80
CA SER A 41 0.45 23.50 1.12
C SER A 41 -0.57 22.48 0.64
N ARG A 42 -1.73 22.42 1.31
CA ARG A 42 -2.84 21.55 0.88
C ARG A 42 -3.42 21.96 -0.46
N ASP A 43 -3.35 23.24 -0.81
CA ASP A 43 -3.80 23.74 -2.12
C ASP A 43 -2.88 23.20 -3.22
N GLN A 44 -1.56 23.33 -3.05
CA GLN A 44 -0.57 22.78 -3.99
C GLN A 44 -0.73 21.27 -4.18
N LEU A 45 -0.98 20.53 -3.10
CA LEU A 45 -1.20 19.10 -3.22
C LEU A 45 -2.53 18.79 -3.95
N ALA A 46 -3.61 19.53 -3.68
CA ALA A 46 -4.87 19.33 -4.38
C ALA A 46 -4.75 19.61 -5.90
N ASP A 47 -3.95 20.63 -6.27
CA ASP A 47 -3.61 20.93 -7.66
C ASP A 47 -2.79 19.78 -8.28
N GLU A 48 -1.73 19.32 -7.61
CA GLU A 48 -0.90 18.20 -8.08
C GLU A 48 -1.72 16.92 -8.30
N LEU A 49 -2.60 16.56 -7.35
CA LEU A 49 -3.50 15.42 -7.50
C LEU A 49 -4.43 15.58 -8.70
N THR A 50 -4.90 16.80 -8.95
CA THR A 50 -5.73 17.11 -10.10
C THR A 50 -4.96 16.94 -11.40
N GLU A 51 -3.72 17.41 -11.47
CA GLU A 51 -2.86 17.24 -12.64
C GLU A 51 -2.55 15.77 -12.92
N ILE A 52 -2.17 14.99 -11.89
CA ILE A 52 -1.98 13.54 -12.01
C ILE A 52 -3.25 12.87 -12.54
N SER A 53 -4.41 13.21 -11.98
CA SER A 53 -5.69 12.63 -12.40
C SER A 53 -6.04 12.94 -13.85
N ARG A 54 -5.77 14.18 -14.28
CA ARG A 54 -6.06 14.65 -15.64
C ARG A 54 -5.13 13.99 -16.64
N ALA A 55 -3.85 13.94 -16.33
CA ALA A 55 -2.85 13.27 -17.16
C ALA A 55 -3.15 11.77 -17.31
N ALA A 56 -3.64 11.12 -16.26
CA ALA A 56 -4.02 9.72 -16.28
C ALA A 56 -5.41 9.45 -16.90
N GLY A 57 -6.24 10.48 -17.12
CA GLY A 57 -7.63 10.29 -17.57
C GLY A 57 -8.54 9.60 -16.54
N ILE A 58 -8.22 9.72 -15.25
CA ILE A 58 -8.89 9.03 -14.13
C ILE A 58 -9.58 10.05 -13.23
N LEU A 59 -10.75 9.70 -12.70
CA LEU A 59 -11.41 10.50 -11.66
C LEU A 59 -10.99 10.01 -10.27
N LEU A 60 -10.47 10.92 -9.44
CA LEU A 60 -10.10 10.64 -8.04
C LEU A 60 -11.25 10.88 -7.05
N SER A 61 -12.45 11.21 -7.55
CA SER A 61 -13.63 11.48 -6.74
C SER A 61 -14.84 10.68 -7.24
N THR A 62 -15.72 10.32 -6.33
CA THR A 62 -16.92 9.51 -6.62
C THR A 62 -18.07 10.30 -7.26
N ARG A 63 -18.05 11.64 -7.21
CA ARG A 63 -19.12 12.51 -7.73
C ARG A 63 -18.65 13.34 -8.94
N ASN A 64 -18.23 12.70 -10.04
CA ASN A 64 -17.90 13.36 -11.32
C ASN A 64 -17.03 14.63 -11.20
N ALA A 65 -16.33 14.85 -10.10
CA ALA A 65 -15.60 16.09 -9.87
C ALA A 65 -14.30 15.94 -10.65
N LYS A 66 -14.11 16.86 -11.61
CA LYS A 66 -12.96 16.86 -12.52
C LYS A 66 -11.65 17.27 -11.83
N CYS A 67 -11.73 17.77 -10.60
CA CYS A 67 -10.59 18.19 -9.80
C CYS A 67 -10.77 17.78 -8.33
N VAL A 68 -9.63 17.61 -7.67
CA VAL A 68 -9.55 17.48 -6.21
C VAL A 68 -9.52 18.88 -5.63
N SER A 69 -10.53 19.25 -4.84
CA SER A 69 -10.54 20.54 -4.15
C SER A 69 -9.83 20.44 -2.80
N ARG A 70 -9.33 21.57 -2.30
CA ARG A 70 -8.81 21.68 -0.92
C ARG A 70 -9.78 21.10 0.12
N ALA A 71 -11.06 21.44 0.01
CA ALA A 71 -12.09 20.96 0.94
C ALA A 71 -12.28 19.44 0.88
N MET A 72 -12.11 18.82 -0.30
CA MET A 72 -12.13 17.37 -0.45
C MET A 72 -10.91 16.74 0.19
N LEU A 73 -9.72 17.31 -0.05
CA LEU A 73 -8.47 16.85 0.55
C LEU A 73 -8.51 16.99 2.08
N ASP A 74 -8.97 18.11 2.63
CA ASP A 74 -9.12 18.32 4.07
C ASP A 74 -9.99 17.24 4.72
N LYS A 75 -11.08 16.84 4.05
CA LYS A 75 -11.92 15.73 4.50
C LYS A 75 -11.16 14.41 4.49
N TRP A 76 -10.35 14.12 3.47
CA TRP A 76 -9.53 12.91 3.41
C TRP A 76 -8.46 12.89 4.49
N LEU A 77 -7.89 14.03 4.87
CA LEU A 77 -6.85 14.14 5.88
C LEU A 77 -7.38 14.08 7.33
N GLN A 78 -8.69 14.00 7.55
CA GLN A 78 -9.28 13.90 8.89
C GLN A 78 -9.43 12.44 9.34
N PRO A 79 -8.67 11.94 10.34
CA PRO A 79 -8.67 10.51 10.70
C PRO A 79 -10.00 10.02 11.30
N ALA A 80 -10.67 10.88 12.06
CA ALA A 80 -11.94 10.57 12.72
C ALA A 80 -13.17 10.67 11.79
N ALA A 81 -13.01 11.18 10.57
CA ALA A 81 -14.12 11.33 9.65
C ALA A 81 -14.56 9.97 9.10
N ARG A 82 -15.86 9.67 9.27
CA ARG A 82 -16.49 8.42 8.81
C ARG A 82 -16.98 8.51 7.36
N GLU A 83 -17.21 9.72 6.87
CA GLU A 83 -17.74 9.97 5.54
C GLU A 83 -16.63 10.34 4.54
N HIS A 84 -16.96 10.24 3.25
CA HIS A 84 -16.08 10.63 2.14
C HIS A 84 -14.70 9.93 2.17
N PRO A 85 -14.63 8.59 2.24
CA PRO A 85 -13.34 7.91 2.12
C PRO A 85 -12.67 8.27 0.79
N PRO A 86 -11.35 8.56 0.78
CA PRO A 86 -10.62 8.67 -0.47
C PRO A 86 -10.75 7.35 -1.23
N PRO A 87 -11.12 7.37 -2.53
CA PRO A 87 -11.02 6.19 -3.38
C PRO A 87 -9.58 5.65 -3.39
N ILE A 88 -9.38 4.36 -3.63
CA ILE A 88 -8.04 3.76 -3.63
C ILE A 88 -7.09 4.49 -4.59
N LEU A 89 -7.58 4.92 -5.75
CA LEU A 89 -6.78 5.67 -6.72
C LEU A 89 -6.37 7.05 -6.20
N ALA A 90 -7.17 7.68 -5.34
CA ALA A 90 -6.80 8.93 -4.69
C ALA A 90 -5.68 8.72 -3.66
N VAL A 91 -5.70 7.60 -2.93
CA VAL A 91 -4.61 7.23 -2.02
C VAL A 91 -3.32 6.96 -2.81
N VAL A 92 -3.41 6.22 -3.92
CA VAL A 92 -2.26 5.98 -4.82
C VAL A 92 -1.71 7.28 -5.38
N ALA A 93 -2.57 8.17 -5.90
CA ALA A 93 -2.14 9.47 -6.42
C ALA A 93 -1.49 10.34 -5.33
N PHE A 94 -2.01 10.30 -4.10
CA PHE A 94 -1.37 10.96 -2.95
C PHE A 94 0.04 10.42 -2.68
N CYS A 95 0.21 9.10 -2.69
CA CYS A 95 1.52 8.49 -2.51
C CYS A 95 2.47 8.85 -3.65
N MET A 96 1.98 8.98 -4.90
CA MET A 96 2.79 9.42 -6.04
C MET A 96 3.21 10.88 -5.92
N ALA A 97 2.27 11.78 -5.60
CA ALA A 97 2.52 13.21 -5.45
C ALA A 97 3.47 13.53 -4.29
N THR A 98 3.41 12.73 -3.22
CA THR A 98 4.27 12.92 -2.05
C THR A 98 5.54 12.06 -2.11
N GLY A 99 5.55 10.95 -2.85
CA GLY A 99 6.60 9.95 -2.78
C GLY A 99 6.60 9.16 -1.46
N ASP A 100 5.53 9.26 -0.65
CA ASP A 100 5.39 8.55 0.61
C ASP A 100 4.34 7.45 0.50
N ILE A 101 4.76 6.20 0.69
CA ILE A 101 3.91 5.00 0.57
C ILE A 101 3.18 4.64 1.86
N SER A 102 3.47 5.29 2.99
CA SER A 102 2.88 4.98 4.29
C SER A 102 1.35 4.98 4.30
N PRO A 103 0.62 5.78 3.49
CA PRO A 103 -0.84 5.68 3.41
C PRO A 103 -1.37 4.35 2.83
N LEU A 104 -0.57 3.60 2.07
CA LEU A 104 -0.97 2.30 1.52
C LEU A 104 -0.73 1.15 2.51
N LEU A 105 0.16 1.32 3.48
CA LEU A 105 0.54 0.27 4.44
C LEU A 105 -0.66 -0.33 5.19
N PRO A 106 -1.61 0.45 5.75
CA PRO A 106 -2.74 -0.12 6.48
C PRO A 106 -3.63 -1.01 5.61
N ILE A 107 -3.73 -0.70 4.31
CA ILE A 107 -4.52 -1.49 3.35
C ILE A 107 -3.84 -2.83 3.09
N LEU A 108 -2.52 -2.84 2.91
CA LEU A 108 -1.74 -4.05 2.67
C LEU A 108 -1.66 -4.93 3.92
N GLN A 109 -1.40 -4.34 5.09
CA GLN A 109 -1.35 -5.06 6.36
C GLN A 109 -2.69 -5.71 6.71
N ALA A 110 -3.81 -5.07 6.34
CA ALA A 110 -5.14 -5.61 6.50
C ALA A 110 -5.49 -6.77 5.55
N VAL A 111 -4.55 -7.22 4.72
CA VAL A 111 -4.65 -8.48 3.96
C VAL A 111 -3.43 -9.38 4.18
N GLY A 112 -2.56 -9.06 5.14
CA GLY A 112 -1.35 -9.82 5.43
C GLY A 112 -0.21 -9.60 4.44
N CYS A 113 -0.23 -8.48 3.71
CA CYS A 113 0.84 -8.08 2.81
C CYS A 113 1.75 -7.02 3.46
N GLU A 114 3.02 -7.05 3.09
CA GLU A 114 4.03 -6.07 3.47
C GLU A 114 4.72 -5.52 2.21
N ILE A 115 5.38 -4.37 2.34
CA ILE A 115 6.13 -3.75 1.24
C ILE A 115 7.58 -4.19 1.36
N MET A 116 8.11 -4.74 0.27
CA MET A 116 9.51 -5.15 0.16
C MET A 116 10.34 -3.98 -0.37
N SER A 117 11.37 -3.57 0.36
CA SER A 117 12.34 -2.60 -0.15
C SER A 117 13.21 -3.23 -1.24
N GLU A 118 13.94 -2.41 -2.01
CA GLU A 118 14.92 -2.92 -2.96
C GLU A 118 16.07 -3.70 -2.28
N GLU A 119 16.36 -3.40 -1.02
CA GLU A 119 17.34 -4.15 -0.23
C GLU A 119 16.78 -5.54 0.15
N ASP A 120 15.55 -5.58 0.67
CA ASP A 120 14.87 -6.85 0.99
C ASP A 120 14.76 -7.74 -0.24
N LYS A 121 14.48 -7.15 -1.41
CA LYS A 121 14.43 -7.84 -2.70
C LYS A 121 15.75 -8.53 -3.03
N LYS A 122 16.87 -7.79 -2.91
CA LYS A 122 18.21 -8.34 -3.17
C LYS A 122 18.53 -9.49 -2.24
N LEU A 123 18.23 -9.37 -0.95
CA LEU A 123 18.47 -10.42 0.04
C LEU A 123 17.62 -11.66 -0.24
N ARG A 124 16.34 -11.47 -0.57
CA ARG A 124 15.41 -12.54 -0.95
C ARG A 124 15.90 -13.28 -2.21
N ASP A 125 16.29 -12.55 -3.24
CA ASP A 125 16.76 -13.14 -4.50
C ASP A 125 18.09 -13.88 -4.31
N TYR A 126 19.00 -13.32 -3.50
CA TYR A 126 20.23 -14.00 -3.10
C TYR A 126 19.95 -15.30 -2.35
N ALA A 127 19.06 -15.29 -1.35
CA ALA A 127 18.69 -16.48 -0.60
C ALA A 127 18.10 -17.56 -1.53
N GLN A 128 17.25 -17.17 -2.48
CA GLN A 128 16.70 -18.08 -3.48
C GLN A 128 17.80 -18.74 -4.34
N ALA A 129 18.83 -17.98 -4.73
CA ALA A 129 19.97 -18.51 -5.48
C ALA A 129 20.77 -19.53 -4.65
N VAL A 130 21.07 -19.22 -3.38
CA VAL A 130 21.79 -20.12 -2.46
C VAL A 130 21.04 -21.44 -2.25
N LEU A 131 19.72 -21.37 -2.03
CA LEU A 131 18.88 -22.56 -1.86
C LEU A 131 18.88 -23.43 -3.13
N SER A 132 18.76 -22.79 -4.30
CA SER A 132 18.76 -23.48 -5.59
C SER A 132 20.11 -24.16 -5.87
N GLU A 133 21.22 -23.49 -5.54
CA GLU A 133 22.56 -24.05 -5.65
C GLU A 133 22.72 -25.29 -4.76
N ARG A 134 22.24 -25.22 -3.51
CA ARG A 134 22.29 -26.34 -2.57
C ARG A 134 21.53 -27.55 -3.09
N ASP A 135 20.35 -27.33 -3.65
CA ASP A 135 19.52 -28.41 -4.18
C ASP A 135 20.11 -29.00 -5.47
N ALA A 136 20.69 -28.18 -6.34
CA ALA A 136 21.45 -28.64 -7.50
C ALA A 136 22.67 -29.49 -7.09
N LYS A 137 23.42 -29.08 -6.06
CA LYS A 137 24.55 -29.87 -5.51
C LYS A 137 24.09 -31.22 -4.98
N LYS A 138 22.95 -31.28 -4.27
CA LYS A 138 22.36 -32.56 -3.81
C LYS A 138 22.00 -33.46 -4.98
N ARG A 139 21.33 -32.91 -6.00
CA ARG A 139 20.94 -33.66 -7.20
C ARG A 139 22.15 -34.18 -7.97
N LYS A 140 23.19 -33.37 -8.13
CA LYS A 140 24.45 -33.78 -8.76
C LYS A 140 25.05 -34.99 -8.05
N LYS A 141 25.18 -34.96 -6.71
CA LYS A 141 25.70 -36.08 -5.92
C LYS A 141 24.88 -37.36 -6.08
N GLN A 142 23.56 -37.24 -6.14
CA GLN A 142 22.68 -38.40 -6.35
C GLN A 142 22.88 -39.05 -7.72
N LEU A 143 23.08 -38.23 -8.76
CA LEU A 143 23.36 -38.73 -10.11
C LEU A 143 24.74 -39.38 -10.20
N GLU A 144 25.76 -38.77 -9.57
CA GLU A 144 27.12 -39.32 -9.52
C GLU A 144 27.18 -40.68 -8.80
N ALA A 145 26.32 -40.93 -7.80
CA ALA A 145 26.24 -42.22 -7.11
C ALA A 145 25.55 -43.33 -7.91
N GLN A 146 24.92 -43.00 -9.05
CA GLN A 146 24.27 -43.96 -9.94
C GLN A 146 25.15 -44.34 -11.14
N LEU A 147 26.33 -43.72 -11.27
CA LEU A 147 27.39 -44.08 -12.20
C LEU A 147 28.36 -45.08 -11.55
#